data_AF-A0A059WRZ0-F1
#
_entry.id   AF-A0A059WRZ0-F1
#
_cell.length_a   1.000
_cell.length_b   1.000
_cell.length_c   1.000
_cell.angle_alpha   90.00
_cell.angle_beta   90.00
_cell.angle_gamma   90.00
#
_symmetry.space_group_name_H-M   'P 1'
#
loop_
_entity.id
_entity.type
_entity.pdbx_description
1 polymer ?
#
loop_
_entity_poly.entity_id
_entity_poly.type
_entity_poly.pdbx_seq_one_letter_code
_entity_poly.pdbx_strand_id
1 'polypeptide(L)'
;MPVVGIELALVAVIFVLSPRGHCRSVLVAVALLLGACGDRDNANRGGADRDIKAPAATAAPAPGSADSASPGASAAPAERDLIVVLRDVAKLPATGKQKPLARVNALTHAGDGSARMFAVDLDGMIHIVEENKVTAEPFLDVARARGTAFVHNDMEKGLTSLAFHPDYAKAGAPGFGRVYTAGTESADSGIADFPIAEFDGKLSHHDVITEW
;
A
#
# COMPACT_ATOMS: atom_id res chain seq x y z
N MET A 1 -13.72 14.23 -31.78
CA MET A 1 -12.32 13.85 -31.49
C MET A 1 -12.06 14.19 -30.03
N PRO A 2 -12.04 13.24 -29.09
CA PRO A 2 -11.69 13.55 -27.71
C PRO A 2 -10.16 13.50 -27.54
N VAL A 3 -9.67 14.49 -26.80
CA VAL A 3 -8.26 14.71 -26.49
C VAL A 3 -7.76 13.59 -25.58
N VAL A 4 -6.71 12.91 -25.99
CA VAL A 4 -6.04 11.85 -25.23
C VAL A 4 -5.22 12.49 -24.12
N GLY A 5 -5.70 12.41 -22.88
CA GLY A 5 -4.94 12.75 -21.69
C GLY A 5 -3.84 11.70 -21.46
N ILE A 6 -2.59 12.14 -21.44
CA ILE A 6 -1.43 11.33 -21.07
C ILE A 6 -1.33 11.38 -19.55
N GLU A 7 -1.65 10.28 -18.87
CA GLU A 7 -1.30 10.12 -17.46
C GLU A 7 0.01 9.33 -17.35
N LEU A 8 1.00 9.99 -16.75
CA LEU A 8 2.34 9.48 -16.48
C LEU A 8 2.33 8.96 -15.03
N ALA A 9 2.49 7.65 -14.83
CA ALA A 9 2.70 7.11 -13.49
C ALA A 9 4.16 7.37 -13.09
N LEU A 10 4.37 8.23 -12.11
CA LEU A 10 5.68 8.64 -11.62
C LEU A 10 5.88 8.12 -10.19
N VAL A 11 6.98 7.40 -9.96
CA VAL A 11 7.45 7.06 -8.61
C VAL A 11 8.47 8.11 -8.18
N ALA A 12 8.13 8.92 -7.17
CA ALA A 12 9.02 9.94 -6.62
C ALA A 12 9.77 9.42 -5.40
N VAL A 13 11.11 9.44 -5.45
CA VAL A 13 11.99 9.19 -4.29
C VAL A 13 12.42 10.53 -3.73
N ILE A 14 12.00 10.85 -2.49
CA ILE A 14 12.30 12.14 -1.85
C ILE A 14 13.64 12.03 -1.11
N PHE A 15 14.62 12.83 -1.54
CA PHE A 15 15.86 13.05 -0.79
C PHE A 15 15.78 14.37 -0.03
N VAL A 16 15.84 14.30 1.31
CA VAL A 16 15.96 15.50 2.16
C VAL A 16 17.44 15.84 2.32
N LEU A 17 17.92 16.85 1.59
CA LEU A 17 19.27 17.41 1.77
C LEU A 17 19.22 18.56 2.78
N SER A 18 19.94 18.41 3.89
CA SER A 18 20.15 19.46 4.89
C SER A 18 21.33 20.36 4.48
N PRO A 19 21.20 21.69 4.46
CA PRO A 19 22.28 22.62 4.06
C PRO A 19 23.42 22.73 5.09
N ARG A 20 23.43 21.93 6.17
CA ARG A 20 24.48 21.95 7.19
C ARG A 20 25.20 20.60 7.30
N GLY A 21 26.02 20.28 6.31
CA GLY A 21 27.25 19.49 6.42
C GLY A 21 27.23 18.09 7.07
N HIS A 22 26.08 17.53 7.45
CA HIS A 22 25.99 16.23 8.12
C HIS A 22 24.90 15.39 7.45
N CYS A 23 25.35 14.43 6.65
CA CYS A 23 24.50 13.49 5.92
C CYS A 23 23.86 12.51 6.90
N ARG A 24 22.55 12.64 7.16
CA ARG A 24 21.74 11.59 7.79
C ARG A 24 20.47 11.41 6.99
N SER A 25 20.43 10.36 6.18
CA SER A 25 19.27 9.99 5.38
C SER A 25 18.16 9.47 6.28
N VAL A 26 16.96 10.06 6.19
CA VAL A 26 15.74 9.54 6.81
C VAL A 26 14.71 9.36 5.70
N LEU A 27 14.20 8.14 5.56
CA LEU A 27 13.20 7.77 4.56
C LEU A 27 11.81 7.82 5.21
N VAL A 28 10.86 8.57 4.63
CA VAL A 28 9.44 8.57 5.03
C VAL A 28 8.60 8.43 3.76
N ALA A 29 7.75 7.40 3.71
CA ALA A 29 6.74 7.24 2.67
C ALA A 29 5.39 7.75 3.21
N VAL A 30 4.71 8.61 2.44
CA VAL A 30 3.36 9.10 2.76
C VAL A 30 2.45 8.80 1.57
N ALA A 31 1.37 8.06 1.81
CA ALA A 31 0.30 7.82 0.85
C ALA A 31 -0.76 8.92 0.97
N LEU A 32 -1.08 9.61 -0.13
CA LEU A 32 -2.19 10.55 -0.21
C LEU A 32 -3.43 9.85 -0.79
N LEU A 33 -4.47 9.71 0.03
CA LEU A 33 -5.82 9.35 -0.42
C LEU A 33 -6.63 10.64 -0.66
N LEU A 34 -7.03 10.87 -1.92
CA LEU A 34 -8.00 11.91 -2.27
C LEU A 34 -9.42 11.35 -2.12
N GLY A 35 -10.12 11.77 -1.07
CA GLY A 35 -11.55 11.51 -0.89
C GLY A 35 -12.39 12.58 -1.59
N ALA A 36 -13.34 12.16 -2.43
CA ALA A 36 -14.38 13.04 -2.97
C ALA A 36 -15.62 13.01 -2.05
N CYS A 37 -15.98 14.15 -1.46
CA CYS A 37 -17.26 14.33 -0.76
C CYS A 37 -18.34 14.72 -1.78
N GLY A 38 -19.42 13.94 -1.87
CA GLY A 38 -20.62 14.29 -2.62
C GLY A 38 -21.82 14.38 -1.68
N ASP A 39 -22.34 15.59 -1.50
CA ASP A 39 -23.60 15.87 -0.79
C ASP A 39 -24.79 15.25 -1.53
N ARG A 40 -25.68 14.61 -0.77
CA ARG A 40 -27.04 14.29 -1.20
C ARG A 40 -28.02 14.51 -0.05
N ASP A 41 -28.65 15.69 -0.07
CA ASP A 41 -29.95 15.91 0.55
C ASP A 41 -31.05 15.26 -0.32
N ASN A 42 -31.88 14.39 0.26
CA ASN A 42 -33.34 14.48 0.12
C ASN A 42 -34.08 13.59 1.13
N ALA A 43 -35.22 14.10 1.56
CA ALA A 43 -36.05 13.67 2.67
C ALA A 43 -37.07 12.56 2.33
N ASN A 44 -37.41 11.76 3.36
CA ASN A 44 -38.74 11.70 4.00
C ASN A 44 -39.43 10.32 4.13
N ARG A 45 -39.94 10.09 5.36
CA ARG A 45 -41.10 9.30 5.84
C ARG A 45 -41.03 7.77 5.98
N GLY A 46 -41.24 7.32 7.23
CA GLY A 46 -41.88 6.06 7.57
C GLY A 46 -41.44 5.52 8.93
N GLY A 47 -42.24 5.70 9.97
CA GLY A 47 -41.84 5.48 11.37
C GLY A 47 -41.80 4.02 11.83
N ALA A 48 -41.17 3.81 12.99
CA ALA A 48 -41.66 2.95 14.07
C ALA A 48 -40.81 3.21 15.33
N ASP A 49 -41.47 3.88 16.27
CA ASP A 49 -41.08 4.13 17.65
C ASP A 49 -40.94 2.83 18.44
N ARG A 50 -39.79 2.61 19.10
CA ARG A 50 -39.63 1.64 20.19
C ARG A 50 -38.65 2.17 21.24
N ASP A 51 -39.26 2.67 22.31
CA ASP A 51 -38.70 2.94 23.63
C ASP A 51 -37.80 1.80 24.16
N ILE A 52 -36.55 2.13 24.51
CA ILE A 52 -35.78 1.36 25.49
C ILE A 52 -35.27 2.32 26.56
N LYS A 53 -35.87 2.20 27.75
CA LYS A 53 -35.55 2.94 28.98
C LYS A 53 -34.42 2.22 29.74
N ALA A 54 -33.30 2.91 29.95
CA ALA A 54 -32.26 2.52 30.92
C ALA A 54 -32.42 3.33 32.23
N PRO A 55 -32.11 2.76 33.41
CA PRO A 55 -32.43 3.36 34.71
C PRO A 55 -31.38 4.38 35.20
N ALA A 56 -31.85 5.29 36.05
CA ALA A 56 -31.09 6.36 36.67
C ALA A 56 -30.20 5.86 37.84
N ALA A 57 -29.00 6.43 37.94
CA ALA A 57 -28.16 6.37 39.13
C ALA A 57 -27.81 7.79 39.61
N THR A 58 -27.91 7.95 40.93
CA THR A 58 -27.90 9.12 41.79
C THR A 58 -26.71 10.10 41.65
N ALA A 59 -27.00 11.40 41.78
CA ALA A 59 -26.03 12.49 41.86
C ALA A 59 -25.53 12.74 43.29
N ALA A 60 -24.24 13.07 43.42
CA ALA A 60 -23.56 13.61 44.61
C ALA A 60 -22.54 14.69 44.16
N PRO A 61 -22.11 15.62 45.03
CA PRO A 61 -22.04 17.07 44.75
C PRO A 61 -20.75 17.58 44.10
N ALA A 62 -20.84 18.80 43.54
CA ALA A 62 -19.78 19.52 42.83
C ALA A 62 -18.65 20.04 43.75
N PRO A 63 -17.39 20.05 43.27
CA PRO A 63 -16.37 20.95 43.75
C PRO A 63 -15.94 21.98 42.69
N GLY A 64 -15.93 23.25 43.12
CA GLY A 64 -14.85 24.23 42.88
C GLY A 64 -14.46 24.58 41.45
N SER A 65 -14.88 25.76 41.00
CA SER A 65 -14.32 26.49 39.87
C SER A 65 -12.84 26.80 40.12
N ALA A 66 -11.94 26.15 39.37
CA ALA A 66 -10.56 26.59 39.21
C ALA A 66 -10.35 26.95 37.74
N ASP A 67 -9.89 28.18 37.50
CA ASP A 67 -9.57 28.75 36.19
C ASP A 67 -8.76 27.77 35.33
N SER A 68 -9.34 27.36 34.20
CA SER A 68 -8.58 26.74 33.12
C SER A 68 -7.84 27.86 32.36
N ALA A 69 -6.67 28.21 32.85
CA ALA A 69 -5.68 28.91 32.02
C ALA A 69 -5.33 27.97 30.85
N SER A 70 -5.74 28.36 29.64
CA SER A 70 -5.37 27.69 28.40
C SER A 70 -3.83 27.65 28.30
N PRO A 71 -3.19 26.48 28.07
CA PRO A 71 -1.77 26.44 27.78
C PRO A 71 -1.52 27.29 26.54
N GLY A 72 -0.67 28.32 26.71
CA GLY A 72 -0.37 29.30 25.69
C GLY A 72 -0.07 28.66 24.33
N ALA A 73 -0.56 29.33 23.29
CA ALA A 73 -0.40 29.00 21.89
C ALA A 73 0.90 28.25 21.61
N SER A 74 0.77 26.97 21.26
CA SER A 74 1.82 26.22 20.59
C SER A 74 2.24 27.06 19.39
N ALA A 75 3.51 27.50 19.38
CA ALA A 75 4.06 28.24 18.27
C ALA A 75 3.72 27.49 16.98
N ALA A 76 3.09 28.17 16.03
CA ALA A 76 2.82 27.62 14.71
C ALA A 76 4.10 26.96 14.18
N PRO A 77 4.03 25.75 13.58
CA PRO A 77 5.20 25.15 12.98
C PRO A 77 5.78 26.17 11.99
N ALA A 78 7.05 26.54 12.18
CA ALA A 78 7.75 27.42 11.26
C ALA A 78 7.57 26.88 9.84
N GLU A 79 7.02 27.72 8.96
CA GLU A 79 6.81 27.41 7.55
C GLU A 79 8.17 26.98 6.97
N ARG A 80 8.29 25.68 6.66
CA ARG A 80 9.48 25.15 5.99
C ARG A 80 9.14 25.07 4.52
N ASP A 81 9.97 25.69 3.70
CA ASP A 81 9.94 25.52 2.24
C ASP A 81 10.28 24.06 1.90
N LEU A 82 9.26 23.19 1.81
CA LEU A 82 9.41 21.83 1.30
C LEU A 82 9.29 21.86 -0.22
N ILE A 83 10.39 21.56 -0.91
CA ILE A 83 10.40 21.42 -2.37
C ILE A 83 10.34 19.93 -2.70
N VAL A 84 9.28 19.52 -3.40
CA VAL A 84 9.15 18.18 -3.96
C VAL A 84 9.63 18.23 -5.41
N VAL A 85 10.66 17.45 -5.73
CA VAL A 85 11.15 17.29 -7.11
C VAL A 85 10.75 15.92 -7.61
N LEU A 86 10.06 15.92 -8.74
CA LEU A 86 9.66 14.74 -9.47
C LEU A 86 10.75 14.42 -10.50
N ARG A 87 11.24 13.17 -10.50
CA ARG A 87 12.24 12.68 -11.45
C ARG A 87 11.84 11.31 -11.96
N ASP A 88 11.93 11.13 -13.26
CA ASP A 88 11.83 9.81 -13.88
C ASP A 88 13.05 8.96 -13.48
N VAL A 89 12.78 7.85 -12.80
CA VAL A 89 13.83 6.91 -12.35
C VAL A 89 14.02 5.80 -13.38
N ALA A 90 12.97 5.05 -13.71
CA ALA A 90 13.03 3.94 -14.64
C ALA A 90 11.65 3.67 -15.26
N LYS A 91 11.64 3.08 -16.47
CA LYS A 91 10.43 2.61 -17.14
C LYS A 91 10.40 1.08 -17.11
N LEU A 92 9.38 0.50 -16.49
CA LEU A 92 9.22 -0.96 -16.45
C LEU A 92 8.86 -1.53 -17.84
N PRO A 93 9.32 -2.76 -18.15
CA PRO A 93 8.90 -3.49 -19.33
C PRO A 93 7.39 -3.67 -19.40
N ALA A 94 6.84 -3.83 -20.60
CA ALA A 94 5.44 -4.19 -20.74
C ALA A 94 5.22 -5.65 -20.30
N THR A 95 4.34 -5.85 -19.35
CA THR A 95 3.83 -7.16 -18.88
C THR A 95 2.45 -7.45 -19.51
N GLY A 96 1.67 -6.40 -19.78
CA GLY A 96 0.40 -6.45 -20.49
C GLY A 96 0.47 -6.00 -21.95
N LYS A 97 -0.60 -6.29 -22.70
CA LYS A 97 -0.79 -5.82 -24.08
C LYS A 97 -1.59 -4.52 -24.17
N GLN A 98 -2.36 -4.22 -23.14
CA GLN A 98 -3.22 -3.04 -23.05
C GLN A 98 -2.67 -2.07 -22.02
N LYS A 99 -3.07 -0.80 -22.11
CA LYS A 99 -2.67 0.18 -21.11
C LYS A 99 -3.43 -0.07 -19.79
N PRO A 100 -2.78 0.16 -18.63
CA PRO A 100 -1.35 0.43 -18.48
C PRO A 100 -0.50 -0.82 -18.82
N LEU A 101 0.60 -0.62 -19.55
CA LEU A 101 1.44 -1.73 -20.06
C LEU A 101 2.20 -2.48 -18.96
N ALA A 102 2.44 -1.81 -17.83
CA ALA A 102 2.96 -2.39 -16.59
C ALA A 102 2.06 -1.89 -15.47
N ARG A 103 1.67 -2.77 -14.55
CA ARG A 103 0.70 -2.48 -13.50
C ARG A 103 1.38 -2.38 -12.15
N VAL A 104 2.31 -1.44 -12.06
CA VAL A 104 3.15 -1.24 -10.87
C VAL A 104 2.29 -0.78 -9.71
N ASN A 105 2.29 -1.53 -8.63
CA ASN A 105 1.47 -1.25 -7.43
C ASN A 105 2.28 -1.12 -6.14
N ALA A 106 3.49 -1.68 -6.09
CA ALA A 106 4.38 -1.56 -4.95
C ALA A 106 5.84 -1.38 -5.40
N LEU A 107 6.60 -0.69 -4.56
CA LEU A 107 8.05 -0.54 -4.69
C LEU A 107 8.68 -0.71 -3.31
N THR A 108 9.62 -1.63 -3.18
CA THR A 108 10.27 -1.94 -1.90
C THR A 108 11.78 -2.19 -2.10
N HIS A 109 12.50 -2.42 -1.01
CA HIS A 109 13.92 -2.78 -1.02
C HIS A 109 14.18 -3.99 -0.13
N ALA A 110 15.26 -4.71 -0.39
CA ALA A 110 15.63 -5.90 0.40
C ALA A 110 16.21 -5.59 1.79
N GLY A 111 16.52 -4.32 2.09
CA GLY A 111 17.17 -3.94 3.36
C GLY A 111 18.61 -4.48 3.49
N ASP A 112 19.22 -4.86 2.37
CA ASP A 112 20.53 -5.53 2.28
C ASP A 112 21.71 -4.58 1.99
N GLY A 113 21.45 -3.27 1.89
CA GLY A 113 22.45 -2.26 1.54
C GLY A 113 22.84 -2.23 0.06
N SER A 114 22.22 -3.05 -0.81
CA SER A 114 22.51 -3.08 -2.26
C SER A 114 21.99 -1.87 -3.04
N ALA A 115 21.14 -1.05 -2.42
CA ALA A 115 20.40 0.05 -3.09
C ALA A 115 19.50 -0.39 -4.26
N ARG A 116 19.27 -1.70 -4.43
CA ARG A 116 18.28 -2.23 -5.37
C ARG A 116 16.87 -1.96 -4.86
N MET A 117 16.01 -1.53 -5.77
CA MET A 117 14.58 -1.44 -5.55
C MET A 117 13.88 -2.56 -6.32
N PHE A 118 12.79 -3.07 -5.77
CA PHE A 118 12.00 -4.15 -6.34
C PHE A 118 10.60 -3.63 -6.61
N ALA A 119 10.28 -3.49 -7.91
CA ALA A 119 8.99 -3.02 -8.37
C ALA A 119 8.08 -4.22 -8.62
N VAL A 120 6.94 -4.23 -7.93
CA VAL A 120 5.92 -5.27 -8.05
C VAL A 120 4.94 -4.85 -9.13
N ASP A 121 4.77 -5.72 -10.12
CA ASP A 121 3.76 -5.60 -11.16
C ASP A 121 2.60 -6.55 -10.85
N LEU A 122 1.39 -6.01 -10.83
CA LEU A 122 0.16 -6.76 -10.57
C LEU A 122 -0.06 -7.92 -11.56
N ASP A 123 0.52 -7.86 -12.77
CA ASP A 123 0.52 -8.98 -13.73
C ASP A 123 1.47 -10.14 -13.33
N GLY A 124 2.14 -10.07 -12.18
CA GLY A 124 2.86 -11.19 -11.56
C GLY A 124 4.38 -11.16 -11.71
N MET A 125 4.93 -10.05 -12.17
CA MET A 125 6.38 -9.85 -12.31
C MET A 125 6.95 -9.00 -11.18
N ILE A 126 8.16 -9.34 -10.74
CA ILE A 126 8.95 -8.50 -9.83
C ILE A 126 10.20 -8.07 -10.56
N HIS A 127 10.33 -6.77 -10.80
CA HIS A 127 11.47 -6.18 -11.51
C HIS A 127 12.49 -5.59 -10.55
N ILE A 128 13.78 -5.72 -10.87
CA ILE A 128 14.85 -5.03 -10.14
C ILE A 128 15.12 -3.70 -10.82
N VAL A 129 15.11 -2.63 -10.04
CA VAL A 129 15.58 -1.31 -10.44
C VAL A 129 16.88 -1.04 -9.68
N GLU A 130 17.97 -0.88 -10.42
CA GLU A 130 19.31 -0.63 -9.90
C GLU A 130 19.99 0.43 -10.78
N GLU A 131 20.68 1.40 -10.16
CA GLU A 131 21.33 2.51 -10.88
C GLU A 131 20.40 3.26 -11.87
N ASN A 132 19.13 3.45 -11.49
CA ASN A 132 18.08 4.06 -12.32
C ASN A 132 17.79 3.30 -13.63
N LYS A 133 18.01 1.98 -13.64
CA LYS A 133 17.70 1.10 -14.79
C LYS A 133 17.00 -0.15 -14.32
N VAL A 134 16.12 -0.68 -15.16
CA VAL A 134 15.52 -2.00 -14.93
C VAL A 134 16.48 -3.06 -15.44
N THR A 135 16.72 -4.10 -14.65
CA THR A 135 17.51 -5.26 -15.08
C THR A 135 16.80 -6.04 -16.18
N ALA A 136 17.57 -6.73 -17.03
CA ALA A 136 16.99 -7.54 -18.11
C ALA A 136 16.19 -8.74 -17.57
N GLU A 137 16.73 -9.41 -16.55
CA GLU A 137 16.06 -10.50 -15.86
C GLU A 137 15.23 -9.94 -14.69
N PRO A 138 13.96 -10.32 -14.56
CA PRO A 138 13.18 -10.00 -13.37
C PRO A 138 13.75 -10.76 -12.17
N PHE A 139 13.48 -10.23 -10.97
CA PHE A 139 13.80 -10.93 -9.72
C PHE A 139 12.99 -12.23 -9.58
N LEU A 140 11.69 -12.15 -9.90
CA LEU A 140 10.77 -13.28 -9.80
C LEU A 140 9.62 -13.12 -10.79
N ASP A 141 9.21 -14.24 -11.39
CA ASP A 141 8.04 -14.35 -12.27
C ASP A 141 7.01 -15.28 -11.60
N VAL A 142 6.14 -14.68 -10.79
CA VAL A 142 5.13 -15.38 -10.00
C VAL A 142 4.04 -15.93 -10.91
N ALA A 143 3.62 -15.16 -11.92
CA ALA A 143 2.61 -15.61 -12.89
C ALA A 143 3.04 -16.91 -13.58
N ARG A 144 4.29 -16.99 -14.02
CA ARG A 144 4.84 -18.23 -14.61
C ARG A 144 4.95 -19.35 -13.59
N ALA A 145 5.40 -19.07 -12.38
CA ALA A 145 5.61 -20.09 -11.36
C ALA A 145 4.30 -20.70 -10.83
N ARG A 146 3.23 -19.90 -10.72
CA ARG A 146 1.89 -20.34 -10.29
C ARG A 146 1.02 -20.83 -11.45
N GLY A 147 1.36 -20.47 -12.69
CA GLY A 147 0.67 -20.95 -13.88
C GLY A 147 -0.80 -20.54 -13.90
N THR A 148 -1.69 -21.47 -14.23
CA THR A 148 -3.13 -21.21 -14.36
C THR A 148 -3.83 -20.87 -13.05
N ALA A 149 -3.19 -21.15 -11.90
CA ALA A 149 -3.74 -20.76 -10.61
C ALA A 149 -3.69 -19.24 -10.40
N PHE A 150 -2.72 -18.53 -10.98
CA PHE A 150 -2.58 -17.09 -10.79
C PHE A 150 -3.62 -16.31 -11.60
N VAL A 151 -4.28 -15.37 -10.93
CA VAL A 151 -5.35 -14.55 -11.53
C VAL A 151 -4.99 -13.07 -11.43
N HIS A 152 -5.08 -12.35 -12.56
CA HIS A 152 -4.69 -10.94 -12.64
C HIS A 152 -5.61 -10.08 -13.53
N ASN A 153 -6.88 -10.47 -13.68
CA ASN A 153 -7.77 -9.97 -14.74
C ASN A 153 -8.55 -8.67 -14.43
N ASP A 154 -8.39 -8.06 -13.25
CA ASP A 154 -9.08 -6.81 -12.87
C ASP A 154 -8.18 -5.90 -12.03
N MET A 155 -8.69 -4.74 -11.59
CA MET A 155 -7.91 -3.68 -10.91
C MET A 155 -7.13 -4.12 -9.68
N GLU A 156 -7.59 -5.13 -8.93
CA GLU A 156 -7.05 -5.49 -7.62
C GLU A 156 -6.47 -6.91 -7.58
N LYS A 157 -6.91 -7.80 -8.49
CA LYS A 157 -6.38 -9.16 -8.58
C LYS A 157 -5.02 -9.19 -9.25
N GLY A 158 -4.13 -9.99 -8.68
CA GLY A 158 -2.78 -10.20 -9.20
C GLY A 158 -1.77 -10.28 -8.08
N LEU A 159 -0.52 -9.91 -8.36
CA LEU A 159 0.56 -9.83 -7.36
C LEU A 159 0.53 -8.47 -6.66
N THR A 160 0.21 -8.44 -5.36
CA THR A 160 -0.06 -7.19 -4.64
C THR A 160 1.07 -6.77 -3.70
N SER A 161 1.89 -7.72 -3.24
CA SER A 161 2.92 -7.42 -2.25
C SER A 161 4.17 -8.29 -2.39
N LEU A 162 5.28 -7.74 -1.90
CA LEU A 162 6.57 -8.40 -1.72
C LEU A 162 7.15 -7.98 -0.37
N ALA A 163 7.58 -8.96 0.43
CA ALA A 163 8.35 -8.76 1.65
C ALA A 163 9.62 -9.60 1.62
N PHE A 164 10.74 -9.00 2.03
CA PHE A 164 11.99 -9.71 2.24
C PHE A 164 12.08 -10.17 3.69
N HIS A 165 12.59 -11.37 3.92
CA HIS A 165 12.90 -11.80 5.28
C HIS A 165 13.94 -10.84 5.91
N PRO A 166 13.89 -10.51 7.22
CA PRO A 166 14.88 -9.63 7.87
C PRO A 166 16.34 -10.11 7.78
N ASP A 167 16.52 -11.41 7.54
CA ASP A 167 17.82 -12.07 7.34
C ASP A 167 18.12 -12.42 5.87
N TYR A 168 17.38 -11.85 4.92
CA TYR A 168 17.49 -12.17 3.48
C TYR A 168 18.93 -12.19 2.96
N ALA A 169 19.77 -11.25 3.41
CA ALA A 169 21.17 -11.13 2.98
C ALA A 169 22.20 -11.73 3.97
N LYS A 170 21.76 -12.38 5.06
CA LYS A 170 22.67 -12.94 6.07
C LYS A 170 22.95 -14.41 5.78
N ALA A 171 24.05 -14.70 5.10
CA ALA A 171 24.45 -16.06 4.77
C ALA A 171 24.44 -16.97 6.01
N GLY A 172 23.79 -18.13 5.89
CA GLY A 172 23.66 -19.11 6.97
C GLY A 172 22.54 -18.86 7.98
N ALA A 173 21.84 -17.72 7.92
CA ALA A 173 20.64 -17.50 8.72
C ALA A 173 19.43 -18.26 8.12
N PRO A 174 18.43 -18.65 8.93
CA PRO A 174 17.27 -19.41 8.45
C PRO A 174 16.54 -18.75 7.27
N GLY A 175 16.45 -17.42 7.26
CA GLY A 175 15.78 -16.65 6.21
C GLY A 175 16.69 -16.11 5.11
N PHE A 176 17.92 -16.60 4.98
CA PHE A 176 18.79 -16.23 3.86
C PHE A 176 18.12 -16.57 2.53
N GLY A 177 18.01 -15.60 1.63
CA GLY A 177 17.38 -15.75 0.32
C GLY A 177 15.85 -15.79 0.31
N ARG A 178 15.18 -15.76 1.48
CA ARG A 178 13.72 -15.92 1.55
C ARG A 178 12.95 -14.64 1.26
N VAL A 179 11.92 -14.77 0.46
CA VAL A 179 10.95 -13.72 0.19
C VAL A 179 9.51 -14.23 0.29
N TYR A 180 8.59 -13.30 0.54
CA TYR A 180 7.17 -13.58 0.68
C TYR A 180 6.39 -12.71 -0.30
N THR A 181 5.47 -13.33 -1.03
CA THR A 181 4.57 -12.61 -1.94
C THR A 181 3.13 -12.80 -1.50
N ALA A 182 2.32 -11.75 -1.62
CA ALA A 182 0.87 -11.88 -1.56
C ALA A 182 0.29 -11.68 -2.96
N GLY A 183 -0.60 -12.56 -3.38
CA GLY A 183 -1.28 -12.42 -4.66
C GLY A 183 -2.55 -13.23 -4.76
N THR A 184 -3.23 -13.10 -5.89
CA THR A 184 -4.54 -13.71 -6.11
C THR A 184 -4.44 -15.02 -6.87
N GLU A 185 -5.18 -16.03 -6.40
CA GLU A 185 -5.32 -17.31 -7.09
C GLU A 185 -6.77 -17.70 -7.32
N SER A 186 -7.00 -18.57 -8.29
CA SER A 186 -8.33 -19.09 -8.60
C SER A 186 -8.92 -19.86 -7.41
N ALA A 187 -10.25 -19.83 -7.27
CA ALA A 187 -10.94 -20.49 -6.15
C ALA A 187 -10.68 -22.01 -6.06
N ASP A 188 -10.27 -22.63 -7.15
CA ASP A 188 -9.93 -24.05 -7.28
C ASP A 188 -8.42 -24.33 -7.09
N SER A 189 -7.59 -23.33 -6.79
CA SER A 189 -6.14 -23.52 -6.58
C SER A 189 -5.80 -24.32 -5.31
N GLY A 190 -6.73 -24.41 -4.37
CA GLY A 190 -6.55 -25.17 -3.13
C GLY A 190 -7.62 -24.92 -2.09
N ILE A 191 -7.38 -25.46 -0.89
CA ILE A 191 -8.19 -25.23 0.32
C ILE A 191 -7.55 -24.08 1.10
N ALA A 192 -8.33 -23.07 1.47
CA ALA A 192 -7.83 -21.97 2.28
C ALA A 192 -7.51 -22.42 3.71
N ASP A 193 -6.34 -22.04 4.21
CA ASP A 193 -5.95 -22.26 5.61
C ASP A 193 -6.78 -21.40 6.59
N PHE A 194 -7.25 -20.25 6.12
CA PHE A 194 -8.04 -19.29 6.89
C PHE A 194 -9.39 -19.02 6.20
N PRO A 195 -10.35 -19.95 6.28
CA PRO A 195 -11.65 -19.77 5.66
C PRO A 195 -12.49 -18.69 6.38
N ILE A 196 -13.26 -17.93 5.61
CA ILE A 196 -14.23 -16.97 6.15
C ILE A 196 -15.46 -17.75 6.61
N ALA A 197 -15.72 -17.77 7.92
CA ALA A 197 -16.77 -18.60 8.53
C ALA A 197 -18.20 -18.26 8.06
N GLU A 198 -18.43 -17.01 7.64
CA GLU A 198 -19.76 -16.49 7.26
C GLU A 198 -19.84 -16.11 5.78
N PHE A 199 -19.15 -16.83 4.89
CA PHE A 199 -19.27 -16.60 3.45
C PHE A 199 -20.29 -17.56 2.84
N ASP A 200 -21.49 -17.06 2.55
CA ASP A 200 -22.60 -17.79 1.91
C ASP A 200 -22.59 -17.69 0.37
N GLY A 201 -21.65 -16.91 -0.18
CA GLY A 201 -21.46 -16.70 -1.61
C GLY A 201 -20.65 -17.79 -2.31
N LYS A 202 -20.60 -17.70 -3.65
CA LYS A 202 -19.65 -18.49 -4.45
C LYS A 202 -18.25 -17.89 -4.32
N LEU A 203 -17.29 -18.71 -3.90
CA LEU A 203 -15.89 -18.29 -3.83
C LEU A 203 -15.38 -17.97 -5.24
N SER A 204 -14.82 -16.77 -5.41
CA SER A 204 -14.33 -16.32 -6.72
C SER A 204 -12.82 -16.46 -6.88
N HIS A 205 -12.06 -16.29 -5.80
CA HIS A 205 -10.61 -16.37 -5.74
C HIS A 205 -10.15 -16.54 -4.29
N HIS A 206 -8.85 -16.83 -4.11
CA HIS A 206 -8.13 -16.79 -2.84
C HIS A 206 -7.09 -15.67 -2.87
N ASP A 207 -6.84 -15.05 -1.72
CA ASP A 207 -5.60 -14.31 -1.49
C ASP A 207 -4.59 -15.26 -0.85
N VAL A 208 -3.43 -15.41 -1.49
CA VAL A 208 -2.43 -16.41 -1.16
C VAL A 208 -1.12 -15.74 -0.82
N ILE A 209 -0.56 -16.10 0.34
CA ILE A 209 0.81 -15.75 0.73
C ILE A 209 1.71 -16.94 0.37
N THR A 210 2.78 -16.68 -0.38
CA THR A 210 3.76 -17.70 -0.80
C THR A 210 5.16 -17.34 -0.33
N GLU A 211 5.87 -18.30 0.27
CA GLU A 211 7.32 -18.22 0.54
C GLU A 211 8.09 -18.76 -0.67
N TRP A 212 9.17 -18.09 -1.04
CA TRP A 212 10.11 -18.47 -2.12
C TRP A 212 11.53 -18.59 -1.59
#